data_AF-A0A7G8J5P7-F1
#
_entry.id   AF-A0A7G8J5P7-F1
#
_cell.length_a   1.000
_cell.length_b   1.000
_cell.length_c   1.000
_cell.angle_alpha   90.00
_cell.angle_beta   90.00
_cell.angle_gamma   90.00
#
_symmetry.space_group_name_H-M   'P 1'
#
loop_
_entity.id
_entity.type
_entity.pdbx_description
1 polymer ?
#
loop_
_entity_poly.entity_id
_entity_poly.type
_entity_poly.pdbx_seq_one_letter_code
_entity_poly.pdbx_strand_id
1 'polypeptide(L)' 'MSKKTEQQRLEMPAHPMPVFRRNQDVKVFMGAGWAKGTVNQSDRDGCTVYLSQLRKTTRVRDARNIISL' A
#
# COMPACT_ATOMS: atom_id res chain seq x y z
N MET A 1 11.83 14.88 10.91
CA MET A 1 11.07 14.43 9.72
C MET A 1 9.60 14.76 9.95
N SER A 2 9.03 15.66 9.15
CA SER A 2 7.63 16.06 9.29
C SER A 2 6.73 14.84 9.03
N LYS A 3 6.00 14.38 10.06
CA LYS A 3 4.98 13.33 9.89
C LYS A 3 3.90 13.93 9.01
N LYS A 4 3.89 13.60 7.71
CA LYS A 4 2.76 13.98 6.86
C LYS A 4 1.48 13.47 7.53
N THR A 5 0.52 14.35 7.74
CA THR A 5 -0.75 13.97 8.36
C THR A 5 -1.53 13.06 7.40
N GLU A 6 -2.41 12.22 7.92
CA GLU A 6 -3.29 11.39 7.08
C GLU A 6 -4.13 12.24 6.10
N GLN A 7 -4.43 13.50 6.47
CA GLN A 7 -5.05 14.48 5.58
C GLN A 7 -4.15 14.84 4.38
N GLN A 8 -2.87 15.14 4.61
CA GLN A 8 -1.91 15.45 3.53
C GLN A 8 -1.69 14.26 2.58
N ARG A 9 -1.86 13.02 3.08
CA ARG A 9 -1.83 11.83 2.24
C ARG A 9 -3.03 11.76 1.30
N LEU A 10 -4.21 12.15 1.79
CA LEU A 10 -5.44 12.17 1.00
C LEU A 10 -5.43 13.26 -0.10
N GLU A 11 -4.62 14.31 0.06
CA GLU A 11 -4.40 15.34 -0.97
C GLU A 11 -3.61 14.82 -2.19
N MET A 12 -2.91 13.69 -2.07
CA MET A 12 -2.17 13.11 -3.19
C MET A 12 -3.12 12.43 -4.19
N PRO A 13 -2.74 12.35 -5.48
CA PRO A 13 -3.53 11.60 -6.46
C PRO A 13 -3.52 10.10 -6.12
N ALA A 14 -4.69 9.47 -6.19
CA ALA A 14 -4.86 8.03 -5.95
C ALA A 14 -4.30 7.15 -7.08
N HIS A 15 -4.14 7.72 -8.28
CA HIS A 15 -3.68 7.07 -9.49
C HIS A 15 -2.67 7.96 -10.25
N PRO A 16 -1.78 7.37 -11.08
CA PRO A 16 -1.63 5.94 -11.32
C PRO A 16 -1.01 5.18 -10.14
N MET A 17 -1.32 3.89 -10.01
CA MET A 17 -0.72 3.03 -8.99
C MET A 17 0.76 2.78 -9.35
N PRO A 18 1.70 3.01 -8.41
CA PRO A 18 3.08 2.57 -8.60
C PRO A 18 3.16 1.05 -8.78
N VAL A 19 3.94 0.58 -9.75
CA VAL A 19 4.14 -0.85 -9.96
C VAL A 19 5.28 -1.32 -9.07
N PHE A 20 4.98 -2.16 -8.08
CA PHE A 20 5.95 -2.73 -7.16
C PHE A 20 6.51 -4.06 -7.67
N ARG A 21 7.72 -4.42 -7.23
CA ARG A 21 8.32 -5.72 -7.57
C ARG A 21 7.64 -6.83 -6.79
N ARG A 22 7.51 -8.01 -7.39
CA ARG A 22 7.08 -9.22 -6.67
C ARG A 22 8.04 -9.49 -5.51
N ASN A 23 7.49 -9.94 -4.39
CA ASN A 23 8.20 -10.17 -3.11
C ASN A 23 8.81 -8.91 -2.47
N GLN A 24 8.46 -7.71 -2.93
CA GLN A 24 8.88 -6.47 -2.27
C GLN A 24 8.08 -6.26 -0.98
N ASP A 25 8.76 -5.79 0.07
CA ASP A 25 8.12 -5.42 1.31
C ASP A 25 7.48 -4.03 1.21
N VAL A 26 6.24 -3.95 1.67
CA VAL A 26 5.40 -2.74 1.63
C VAL A 26 4.64 -2.57 2.95
N LYS A 27 4.10 -1.37 3.18
CA LYS A 27 3.03 -1.15 4.16
C LYS A 27 1.76 -0.74 3.45
N VAL A 28 0.64 -1.27 3.92
CA VAL A 28 -0.70 -0.96 3.43
C VAL A 28 -1.52 -0.29 4.53
N PHE A 29 -2.21 0.81 4.20
CA PHE A 29 -3.11 1.48 5.12
C PHE A 29 -4.47 0.77 5.15
N MET A 30 -4.88 0.32 6.35
CA MET A 30 -6.08 -0.52 6.57
C MET A 30 -7.16 0.22 7.37
N GLY A 31 -7.21 1.55 7.31
CA GLY A 31 -8.17 2.40 8.03
C GLY A 31 -7.79 2.67 9.49
N ALA A 32 -7.40 1.63 10.24
CA ALA A 32 -6.96 1.73 11.64
C ALA A 32 -5.43 1.90 11.80
N GLY A 33 -4.68 1.89 10.69
CA GLY A 33 -3.23 2.02 10.71
C GLY A 33 -2.54 1.33 9.52
N TRP A 34 -1.21 1.30 9.57
CA TRP A 34 -0.36 0.71 8.55
C TRP A 34 0.04 -0.72 8.91
N ALA A 35 -0.30 -1.68 8.05
CA ALA A 35 0.10 -3.08 8.18
C ALA A 35 1.24 -3.40 7.21
N LYS A 36 2.25 -4.15 7.67
CA LYS A 36 3.32 -4.64 6.78
C LYS A 36 2.80 -5.83 5.95
N GLY A 37 3.26 -5.91 4.71
CA GLY A 37 2.98 -7.04 3.84
C GLY A 37 3.99 -7.16 2.72
N THR A 38 3.84 -8.23 1.95
CA THR A 38 4.73 -8.57 0.84
C THR A 38 3.94 -8.60 -0.46
N VAL A 39 4.47 -7.95 -1.50
CA VAL A 39 3.81 -7.85 -2.80
C VAL A 39 3.75 -9.22 -3.48
N ASN A 40 2.53 -9.64 -3.84
CA ASN A 40 2.32 -10.86 -4.61
C ASN A 40 2.25 -10.55 -6.12
N GLN A 41 1.50 -9.50 -6.49
CA GLN A 41 1.33 -9.03 -7.87
C GLN A 41 1.07 -7.52 -7.85
N SER A 42 1.59 -6.78 -8.83
CA SER A 42 1.32 -5.35 -8.98
C SER A 42 1.14 -4.99 -10.46
N ASP A 43 0.13 -4.18 -10.73
CA ASP A 43 -0.18 -3.59 -12.04
C ASP A 43 -0.56 -2.11 -11.87
N ARG A 44 -0.92 -1.43 -12.97
CA ARG A 44 -1.28 0.00 -12.94
C ARG A 44 -2.64 0.27 -12.30
N ASP A 45 -3.47 -0.76 -12.14
CA ASP A 45 -4.81 -0.69 -11.55
C ASP A 45 -4.80 -1.04 -10.06
N GLY A 46 -3.79 -1.76 -9.58
CA GLY A 46 -3.64 -2.11 -8.19
C GLY A 46 -2.44 -2.98 -7.83
N CYS A 47 -2.25 -3.16 -6.53
CA CYS A 47 -1.23 -4.00 -5.95
C CYS A 47 -1.86 -5.02 -4.99
N THR A 48 -1.65 -6.30 -5.27
CA THR A 48 -2.04 -7.43 -4.43
C THR A 48 -0.93 -7.73 -3.44
N VAL A 49 -1.22 -7.60 -2.15
CA VAL A 49 -0.27 -7.72 -1.04
C VAL A 49 -0.73 -8.81 -0.08
N TYR A 50 0.19 -9.67 0.34
CA TYR A 50 -0.04 -10.62 1.42
C TYR A 50 0.33 -9.97 2.76
N LEU A 51 -0.66 -9.85 3.66
CA LEU A 51 -0.50 -9.31 5.01
C LEU A 51 -0.27 -10.48 5.97
N SER A 52 0.98 -10.71 6.36
CA SER A 52 1.37 -11.84 7.21
C SER A 52 0.69 -11.82 8.59
N GLN A 53 0.53 -10.63 9.16
CA GLN A 53 -0.14 -10.42 10.47
C GLN A 53 -1.61 -10.84 10.46
N LEU A 54 -2.29 -10.69 9.32
CA LEU A 54 -3.71 -11.04 9.16
C LEU A 54 -3.91 -12.38 8.42
N ARG A 55 -2.81 -13.02 7.99
CA ARG A 55 -2.80 -14.23 7.14
C ARG A 55 -3.76 -14.13 5.95
N LYS A 56 -3.82 -12.94 5.32
CA LYS A 56 -4.78 -12.62 4.26
C LYS A 56 -4.11 -11.86 3.13
N THR A 57 -4.59 -12.10 1.90
CA THR A 57 -4.25 -11.31 0.72
C THR A 57 -5.25 -10.17 0.53
N THR A 58 -4.77 -8.96 0.31
CA THR A 58 -5.58 -7.77 0.00
C THR A 58 -5.16 -7.15 -1.32
N ARG A 59 -6.11 -6.56 -2.05
CA ARG A 59 -5.83 -5.79 -3.26
C ARG A 59 -6.00 -4.31 -2.97
N VAL A 60 -4.90 -3.57 -3.07
CA VAL A 60 -4.86 -2.12 -2.91
C VAL A 60 -5.08 -1.49 -4.28
N ARG A 61 -6.05 -0.58 -4.40
CA ARG A 61 -6.35 0.16 -5.64
C ARG A 61 -6.01 1.65 -5.55
N ASP A 62 -5.69 2.14 -4.37
CA ASP A 62 -5.34 3.53 -4.12
C ASP A 62 -3.84 3.65 -3.79
N ALA A 63 -3.09 4.38 -4.61
CA ALA A 63 -1.65 4.59 -4.43
C ALA A 63 -1.32 5.24 -3.08
N ARG A 64 -2.25 5.98 -2.50
CA ARG A 64 -2.10 6.60 -1.17
C ARG A 64 -2.11 5.59 -0.04
N ASN A 65 -2.64 4.39 -0.26
CA ASN A 65 -2.79 3.36 0.76
C ASN A 65 -1.64 2.34 0.74
N ILE A 66 -0.56 2.59 0.01
CA ILE A 66 0.58 1.69 -0.08
C ILE A 66 1.90 2.45 -0.15
N ILE A 67 2.90 2.00 0.61
CA ILE A 67 4.26 2.55 0.59
C ILE A 67 5.28 1.42 0.57
N SER A 68 6.36 1.58 -0.20
CA SER A 68 7.51 0.68 -0.15
C SER A 68 8.27 0.83 1.16
N LEU A 69 8.83 -0.27 1.64
CA LEU A 69 9.77 -0.28 2.78
C LEU A 69 11.22 -0.25 2.32
#